data_AF-A0AAE3VSF0-F1
#
_entry.id   AF-A0AAE3VSF0-F1
#
_cell.length_a   1.000
_cell.length_b   1.000
_cell.length_c   1.000
_cell.angle_alpha   90.00
_cell.angle_beta   90.00
_cell.angle_gamma   90.00
#
_symmetry.space_group_name_H-M   'P 1'
#
loop_
_entity.id
_entity.type
_entity.pdbx_description
1 polymer ?
#
loop_
_entity_poly.entity_id
_entity_poly.type
_entity_poly.pdbx_seq_one_letter_code
_entity_poly.pdbx_strand_id
1 'polypeptide(L)'
;MSVINPGTDPVEGATEEAAAVVLAAFVKAVQEHGAVLAGEPVRSPDLDVHVLHGGSEPSADGRFGWTLTGTNGVEVPVRIPGAPLDIVIGRDALARGEGSTSPMLYVHGHATWWTYAITRAAGDLLAPDPA
;
A
#
# COMPACT_ATOMS: atom_id res chain seq x y z
N MET A 1 22.51 13.16 9.24
CA MET A 1 21.06 13.42 9.35
C MET A 1 20.37 12.31 8.59
N SER A 2 19.85 11.29 9.28
CA SER A 2 19.04 10.28 8.60
C SER A 2 17.80 10.97 8.06
N VAL A 3 17.58 10.82 6.75
CA VAL A 3 16.31 11.17 6.12
C VAL A 3 15.29 10.19 6.69
N ILE A 4 14.65 10.56 7.79
CA ILE A 4 13.45 9.87 8.27
C ILE A 4 12.45 10.06 7.15
N ASN A 5 11.96 8.96 6.57
CA ASN A 5 10.85 9.02 5.64
C ASN A 5 9.57 8.98 6.49
N PRO A 6 8.93 10.12 6.83
CA PRO A 6 8.02 10.22 7.97
C PRO A 6 6.75 9.37 7.87
N GLY A 7 6.49 8.77 6.70
CA GLY A 7 5.38 7.82 6.52
C GLY A 7 5.77 6.35 6.67
N THR A 8 7.03 5.98 6.93
CA THR A 8 7.45 4.57 7.08
C THR A 8 7.37 4.05 8.50
N ASP A 9 7.08 4.91 9.48
CA ASP A 9 6.95 4.50 10.88
C ASP A 9 5.82 3.47 11.07
N PRO A 10 5.90 2.64 12.13
CA PRO A 10 4.82 1.73 12.49
C PRO A 10 3.49 2.45 12.66
N VAL A 11 2.42 1.82 12.20
CA VAL A 11 1.06 2.37 12.35
C VAL A 11 0.50 1.91 13.70
N GLU A 12 0.42 2.82 14.66
CA GLU A 12 -0.12 2.52 16.00
C GLU A 12 -1.62 2.17 15.92
N GLY A 13 -2.03 1.16 16.67
CA GLY A 13 -3.43 0.71 16.70
C GLY A 13 -3.93 0.11 15.38
N ALA A 14 -3.02 -0.33 14.52
CA ALA A 14 -3.37 -0.87 13.21
C ALA A 14 -4.26 -2.12 13.31
N THR A 15 -5.25 -2.20 12.43
CA THR A 15 -6.15 -3.37 12.31
C THR A 15 -6.25 -3.83 10.86
N GLU A 16 -6.44 -5.13 10.66
CA GLU A 16 -6.61 -5.69 9.31
C GLU A 16 -7.92 -5.21 8.69
N GLU A 17 -8.97 -5.01 9.49
CA GLU A 17 -10.25 -4.48 9.04
C GLU A 17 -10.12 -3.06 8.47
N ALA A 18 -9.35 -2.19 9.14
CA ALA A 18 -9.06 -0.86 8.61
C ALA A 18 -8.23 -0.95 7.33
N ALA A 19 -7.23 -1.83 7.27
CA ALA A 19 -6.44 -2.05 6.06
C ALA A 19 -7.30 -2.57 4.90
N ALA A 20 -8.30 -3.42 5.15
CA ALA A 20 -9.24 -3.90 4.13
C ALA A 20 -10.11 -2.75 3.56
N VAL A 21 -10.55 -1.82 4.41
CA VAL A 21 -11.26 -0.59 3.95
C VAL A 21 -10.35 0.26 3.08
N VAL A 22 -9.09 0.43 3.48
CA VAL A 22 -8.08 1.17 2.70
C VAL A 22 -7.79 0.47 1.38
N LEU A 23 -7.66 -0.86 1.38
CA LEU A 23 -7.45 -1.67 0.19
C LEU A 23 -8.60 -1.50 -0.81
N ALA A 24 -9.85 -1.56 -0.37
CA ALA A 24 -11.00 -1.39 -1.25
C ALA A 24 -10.98 -0.01 -1.94
N ALA A 25 -10.66 1.06 -1.19
CA ALA A 25 -10.51 2.39 -1.75
C ALA A 25 -9.30 2.49 -2.71
N PHE A 26 -8.21 1.81 -2.38
CA PHE A 26 -6.99 1.77 -3.19
C PHE A 26 -7.22 1.06 -4.52
N VAL A 27 -7.86 -0.12 -4.50
CA VAL A 27 -8.22 -0.88 -5.70
C VAL A 27 -9.13 -0.07 -6.61
N LYS A 28 -10.14 0.59 -6.04
CA LYS A 28 -11.02 1.48 -6.81
C LYS A 28 -10.22 2.59 -7.48
N ALA A 29 -9.31 3.24 -6.75
CA ALA A 29 -8.48 4.31 -7.31
C ALA A 29 -7.51 3.79 -8.40
N VAL A 30 -6.94 2.59 -8.23
CA VAL A 30 -6.10 1.93 -9.23
C VAL A 30 -6.89 1.60 -10.51
N GLN A 31 -8.13 1.15 -10.38
CA GLN A 31 -9.04 0.91 -11.51
C GLN A 31 -9.47 2.21 -12.20
N GLU A 32 -9.74 3.28 -11.44
CA GLU A 32 -9.99 4.63 -11.99
C GLU A 32 -8.77 5.17 -12.75
N HIS A 33 -7.56 4.70 -12.41
CA HIS A 33 -6.33 4.96 -13.15
C HIS A 33 -6.08 4.03 -14.34
N GLY A 34 -7.07 3.20 -14.71
CA GLY A 34 -7.09 2.43 -15.96
C GLY A 34 -6.65 0.97 -15.85
N ALA A 35 -6.19 0.50 -14.68
CA ALA A 35 -5.85 -0.90 -14.49
C ALA A 35 -7.10 -1.79 -14.39
N VAL A 36 -7.00 -3.04 -14.84
CA VAL A 36 -8.07 -4.04 -14.74
C VAL A 36 -7.55 -5.26 -14.02
N LEU A 37 -8.23 -5.64 -12.93
CA LEU A 37 -7.87 -6.82 -12.14
C LEU A 37 -8.54 -8.08 -12.68
N ALA A 38 -7.84 -9.21 -12.62
CA ALA A 38 -8.34 -10.54 -12.96
C ALA A 38 -9.27 -11.14 -11.88
N GLY A 39 -9.48 -10.43 -10.78
CA GLY A 39 -10.31 -10.87 -9.66
C GLY A 39 -10.18 -9.94 -8.46
N GLU A 40 -10.70 -10.40 -7.32
CA GLU A 40 -10.55 -9.72 -6.05
C GLU A 40 -9.10 -9.84 -5.53
N PRO A 41 -8.59 -8.83 -4.80
CA PRO A 41 -7.32 -8.94 -4.09
C PRO A 41 -7.27 -10.17 -3.18
N VAL A 42 -6.14 -10.87 -3.19
CA VAL A 42 -5.92 -12.04 -2.33
C VAL A 42 -5.10 -11.62 -1.11
N ARG A 43 -5.57 -11.97 0.10
CA ARG A 43 -4.83 -11.74 1.34
C ARG A 43 -3.61 -12.65 1.39
N SER A 44 -2.43 -12.09 1.63
CA SER A 44 -1.15 -12.80 1.62
C SER A 44 -0.36 -12.49 2.91
N PRO A 45 -0.57 -13.24 4.01
CA PRO A 45 0.07 -12.97 5.31
C PRO A 45 1.61 -13.01 5.30
N ASP A 46 2.19 -13.74 4.35
CA ASP A 46 3.63 -13.76 4.08
C ASP A 46 4.18 -12.39 3.65
N LEU A 47 3.34 -11.53 3.06
CA LEU A 47 3.68 -10.15 2.70
C LEU A 47 3.54 -9.18 3.88
N ASP A 48 3.04 -9.60 5.04
CA ASP A 48 2.91 -8.73 6.22
C ASP A 48 4.25 -8.33 6.81
N VAL A 49 5.33 -9.01 6.43
CA VAL A 49 6.67 -8.77 6.97
C VAL A 49 7.38 -7.68 6.17
N HIS A 50 7.92 -6.69 6.88
CA HIS A 50 8.91 -5.77 6.32
C HIS A 50 10.30 -6.06 6.89
N VAL A 51 11.24 -6.48 6.05
CA VAL A 51 12.58 -6.89 6.49
C VAL A 51 13.52 -5.69 6.76
N LEU A 52 13.02 -4.45 6.79
CA LEU A 52 13.93 -3.29 6.85
C LEU A 52 14.77 -3.18 8.13
N HIS A 53 14.47 -3.88 9.23
CA HIS A 53 15.20 -3.71 10.50
C HIS A 53 15.42 -4.99 11.33
N GLY A 54 15.57 -6.17 10.70
CA GLY A 54 16.02 -7.39 11.39
C GLY A 54 15.08 -7.97 12.46
N GLY A 55 13.89 -7.39 12.65
CA GLY A 55 12.79 -7.97 13.42
C GLY A 55 11.70 -8.43 12.46
N SER A 56 11.44 -9.74 12.43
CA SER A 56 10.64 -10.41 11.41
C SER A 56 9.26 -10.84 11.93
N GLU A 57 8.59 -9.99 12.71
CA GLU A 57 7.20 -10.25 13.09
C GLU A 57 6.26 -9.75 11.97
N PRO A 58 5.45 -10.64 11.37
CA PRO A 58 4.40 -10.26 10.43
C PRO A 58 3.51 -9.18 11.07
N SER A 59 3.29 -8.06 10.36
CA SER A 59 2.44 -6.93 10.80
C SER A 59 3.00 -6.03 11.91
N ALA A 60 4.26 -6.19 12.35
CA ALA A 60 4.81 -5.34 13.42
C ALA A 60 4.88 -3.85 13.07
N ASP A 61 4.85 -3.49 11.79
CA ASP A 61 4.79 -2.11 11.31
C ASP A 61 3.34 -1.62 11.04
N GLY A 62 2.34 -2.41 11.42
CA GLY A 62 0.91 -2.10 11.28
C GLY A 62 0.40 -2.10 9.84
N ARG A 63 1.07 -2.85 8.96
CA ARG A 63 0.70 -3.01 7.55
C ARG A 63 0.46 -4.47 7.21
N PHE A 64 -0.58 -4.70 6.42
CA PHE A 64 -1.06 -6.02 6.04
C PHE A 64 -0.90 -6.22 4.53
N GLY A 65 -0.63 -7.44 4.09
CA GLY A 65 -0.21 -7.78 2.73
C GLY A 65 -1.33 -8.36 1.86
N TRP A 66 -1.40 -7.93 0.61
CA TRP A 66 -2.30 -8.47 -0.42
C TRP A 66 -1.58 -8.59 -1.76
N THR A 67 -2.11 -9.46 -2.62
CA THR A 67 -1.71 -9.56 -4.02
C THR A 67 -2.84 -9.05 -4.91
N LEU A 68 -2.52 -8.09 -5.79
CA LEU A 68 -3.39 -7.66 -6.88
C LEU A 68 -2.97 -8.38 -8.16
N THR A 69 -3.90 -9.04 -8.85
CA THR A 69 -3.58 -9.73 -10.10
C THR A 69 -4.23 -9.00 -11.27
N GLY A 70 -3.43 -8.56 -12.24
CA GLY A 70 -3.92 -7.94 -13.48
C GLY A 70 -4.51 -8.97 -14.45
N THR A 71 -5.33 -8.54 -15.41
CA THR A 71 -5.88 -9.44 -16.46
C THR A 71 -4.82 -10.05 -17.38
N ASN A 72 -3.62 -9.47 -17.39
CA ASN A 72 -2.42 -9.98 -18.05
C ASN A 72 -1.69 -11.07 -17.22
N GLY A 73 -2.17 -11.39 -16.01
CA GLY A 73 -1.54 -12.35 -15.10
C GLY A 73 -0.45 -11.76 -14.21
N VAL A 74 -0.10 -10.47 -14.37
CA VAL A 74 0.91 -9.82 -13.52
C VAL A 74 0.41 -9.70 -12.09
N GLU A 75 1.23 -10.12 -11.14
CA GLU A 75 0.96 -10.03 -9.71
C GLU A 75 1.71 -8.85 -9.08
N VAL A 76 0.95 -7.97 -8.43
CA VAL A 76 1.45 -6.80 -7.73
C VAL A 76 1.21 -6.97 -6.23
N PRO A 77 2.23 -7.36 -5.45
CA PRO A 77 2.15 -7.43 -4.00
C PRO A 77 2.10 -6.01 -3.42
N VAL A 78 1.14 -5.79 -2.54
CA VAL A 78 0.91 -4.53 -1.85
C VAL A 78 0.86 -4.74 -0.33
N ARG A 79 1.33 -3.75 0.44
CA ARG A 79 1.14 -3.71 1.89
C ARG A 79 0.38 -2.44 2.26
N ILE A 80 -0.76 -2.61 2.91
CA ILE A 80 -1.72 -1.55 3.21
C ILE A 80 -1.69 -1.24 4.70
N PRO A 81 -1.55 0.04 5.09
CA PRO A 81 -1.68 0.49 6.48
C PRO A 81 -3.04 0.14 7.09
N GLY A 82 -3.03 -0.41 8.30
CA GLY A 82 -4.23 -0.68 9.11
C GLY A 82 -4.83 0.55 9.80
N ALA A 83 -4.84 1.70 9.14
CA ALA A 83 -5.33 2.97 9.70
C ALA A 83 -6.61 3.46 8.99
N PRO A 84 -7.37 4.38 9.60
CA PRO A 84 -8.47 5.08 8.95
C PRO A 84 -8.09 5.65 7.56
N LEU A 85 -9.01 5.52 6.60
CA LEU A 85 -8.76 5.88 5.19
C LEU A 85 -8.36 7.35 5.00
N ASP A 86 -8.98 8.26 5.74
CA ASP A 86 -8.69 9.70 5.71
C ASP A 86 -7.25 10.01 6.14
N ILE A 87 -6.73 9.27 7.12
CA ILE A 87 -5.33 9.34 7.58
C ILE A 87 -4.39 8.83 6.49
N VAL A 88 -4.70 7.68 5.86
CA VAL A 88 -3.82 7.07 4.84
C VAL A 88 -3.77 7.88 3.55
N ILE A 89 -4.91 8.43 3.10
CA ILE A 89 -4.94 9.34 1.93
C ILE A 89 -4.19 10.65 2.25
N GLY A 90 -4.11 11.02 3.53
CA GLY A 90 -3.39 12.20 3.98
C GLY A 90 -4.12 13.50 3.66
N ARG A 91 -5.45 13.50 3.56
CA ARG A 91 -6.23 14.71 3.19
C ARG A 91 -6.00 15.85 4.17
N ASP A 92 -6.07 15.56 5.45
CA ASP A 92 -5.89 16.55 6.52
C ASP A 92 -4.43 17.00 6.64
N ALA A 93 -3.49 16.07 6.49
CA ALA A 93 -2.06 16.36 6.48
C ALA A 93 -1.71 17.28 5.30
N LEU A 94 -2.23 16.98 4.11
CA LEU A 94 -2.06 17.81 2.91
C LEU A 94 -2.67 19.20 3.09
N ALA A 95 -3.87 19.30 3.68
CA ALA A 95 -4.53 20.58 3.96
C ALA A 95 -3.72 21.48 4.92
N ARG A 96 -2.93 20.88 5.83
CA ARG A 96 -2.03 21.58 6.75
C ARG A 96 -0.62 21.82 6.18
N GLY A 97 -0.33 21.38 4.96
CA GLY A 97 1.02 21.42 4.39
C GLY A 97 2.00 20.37 4.96
N GLU A 98 1.47 19.40 5.69
CA GLU A 98 2.19 18.30 6.37
C GLU A 98 2.03 16.97 5.64
N GLY A 99 1.75 16.98 4.32
CA GLY A 99 1.42 15.78 3.54
C GLY A 99 2.46 14.65 3.57
N SER A 100 3.63 14.89 4.15
CA SER A 100 4.70 13.90 4.33
C SER A 100 4.44 12.89 5.46
N THR A 101 3.57 13.17 6.43
CA THR A 101 3.38 12.33 7.64
C THR A 101 2.37 11.19 7.49
N SER A 102 1.69 11.09 6.34
CA SER A 102 0.67 10.06 6.13
C SER A 102 1.32 8.67 6.01
N PRO A 103 0.72 7.61 6.59
CA PRO A 103 1.24 6.26 6.49
C PRO A 103 1.46 5.83 5.03
N MET A 104 2.69 5.44 4.71
CA MET A 104 3.02 4.94 3.38
C MET A 104 2.48 3.53 3.16
N LEU A 105 2.09 3.26 1.92
CA LEU A 105 1.82 1.93 1.41
C LEU A 105 3.11 1.35 0.86
N TYR A 106 3.15 0.03 0.67
CA TYR A 106 4.19 -0.61 -0.12
C TYR A 106 3.60 -1.20 -1.38
N VAL A 107 4.24 -0.97 -2.53
CA VAL A 107 3.88 -1.59 -3.81
C VAL A 107 5.16 -2.23 -4.36
N HIS A 108 5.16 -3.55 -4.57
CA HIS A 108 6.39 -4.32 -4.85
C HIS A 108 7.52 -4.03 -3.84
N GLY A 109 7.17 -3.87 -2.56
CA GLY A 109 8.15 -3.58 -1.50
C GLY A 109 8.70 -2.16 -1.49
N HIS A 110 8.24 -1.27 -2.37
CA HIS A 110 8.63 0.14 -2.37
C HIS A 110 7.66 0.98 -1.54
N ALA A 111 8.16 1.65 -0.51
CA ALA A 111 7.39 2.60 0.30
C ALA A 111 6.98 3.81 -0.55
N THR A 112 5.69 4.14 -0.55
CA THR A 112 5.16 5.22 -1.39
C THR A 112 3.87 5.80 -0.79
N TRP A 113 3.67 7.11 -0.93
CA TRP A 113 2.44 7.78 -0.50
C TRP A 113 1.28 7.44 -1.44
N TRP A 114 0.06 7.53 -0.92
CA TRP A 114 -1.20 7.15 -1.58
C TRP A 114 -1.26 7.44 -3.10
N THR A 115 -1.04 8.69 -3.51
CA THR A 115 -1.17 9.09 -4.92
C THR A 115 -0.13 8.44 -5.83
N TYR A 116 1.11 8.32 -5.34
CA TYR A 116 2.19 7.65 -6.05
C TYR A 116 2.04 6.13 -6.03
N ALA A 117 1.49 5.57 -4.95
CA ALA A 117 1.14 4.16 -4.84
C ALA A 117 0.14 3.74 -5.91
N ILE A 118 -0.90 4.54 -6.13
CA ILE A 118 -1.92 4.29 -7.17
C ILE A 118 -1.28 4.29 -8.55
N THR A 119 -0.50 5.34 -8.85
CA THR A 119 0.16 5.49 -10.15
C THR A 119 1.09 4.32 -10.43
N ARG A 120 1.86 3.90 -9.42
CA ARG A 120 2.77 2.77 -9.51
C ARG A 120 2.03 1.45 -9.72
N ALA A 121 1.07 1.12 -8.86
CA ALA A 121 0.32 -0.13 -8.95
C ALA A 121 -0.45 -0.23 -10.28
N ALA A 122 -1.07 0.86 -10.74
CA ALA A 122 -1.73 0.88 -12.04
C ALA A 122 -0.75 0.67 -13.20
N GLY A 123 0.42 1.33 -13.15
CA GLY A 123 1.49 1.14 -14.14
C GLY A 123 2.01 -0.30 -14.17
N ASP A 124 2.29 -0.88 -13.01
CA ASP A 124 2.78 -2.26 -12.86
C ASP A 124 1.74 -3.27 -13.38
N LEU A 125 0.45 -3.07 -13.10
CA LEU A 125 -0.65 -3.92 -13.59
C LEU A 125 -0.90 -3.80 -15.10
N LEU A 126 -0.57 -2.66 -15.72
CA LEU A 126 -0.74 -2.43 -17.16
C LEU A 126 0.49 -2.83 -17.98
N ALA A 127 1.64 -3.04 -17.32
CA ALA A 127 2.86 -3.42 -18.00
C ALA A 127 2.68 -4.80 -18.68
N PRO A 128 3.18 -4.99 -19.91
CA PRO A 128 3.24 -6.32 -20.49
C PRO A 128 4.18 -7.21 -19.66
N ASP A 129 3.83 -8.48 -19.54
CA ASP A 129 4.66 -9.48 -18.85
C ASP A 129 6.08 -9.44 -19.46
N PRO A 130 7.14 -9.21 -18.66
CA PRO A 130 8.50 -9.29 -19.17
C PRO A 130 8.78 -10.75 -19.56
N ALA A 131 8.72 -11.02 -20.87
CA ALA A 131 9.02 -12.30 -21.50
C ALA A 131 10.40 -12.87 -21.13
#